data_AF-A0A9D5U544-F1
#
_entry.id   AF-A0A9D5U544-F1
#
_cell.length_a   1.000
_cell.length_b   1.000
_cell.length_c   1.000
_cell.angle_alpha   90.00
_cell.angle_beta   90.00
_cell.angle_gamma   90.00
#
_symmetry.space_group_name_H-M   'P 1'
#
loop_
_entity.id
_entity.type
_entity.pdbx_description
1 polymer ?
#
loop_
_entity_poly.entity_id
_entity_poly.type
_entity_poly.pdbx_seq_one_letter_code
_entity_poly.pdbx_strand_id
1 'polypeptide(L)'
;EDNIPGYMRVVDRYVSEDGLRFDGRTRVIQRDAKDPADQQFYHLAVTHTPKGRVGMLGHYRVKAQTMDLEWCFSKDGMKWERPLREPWLVRGKPGEGDSYGIYPPAGLVEHAGKWHLFYTGVNSAHNGKDSHGPPRTVIMYATADSIWA
;
A
#
# COMPACT_ATOMS: atom_id res chain seq x y z
N GLU A 1 -2.60 -1.59 -20.07
CA GLU A 1 -3.97 -1.01 -20.08
C GLU A 1 -4.49 -0.93 -18.67
N ASP A 2 -5.33 0.07 -18.39
CA ASP A 2 -6.03 0.20 -17.11
C ASP A 2 -6.95 -1.00 -16.89
N ASN A 3 -7.04 -1.48 -15.65
CA ASN A 3 -7.87 -2.64 -15.33
C ASN A 3 -9.36 -2.32 -15.57
N ILE A 4 -9.77 -1.05 -15.47
CA ILE A 4 -11.09 -0.55 -15.88
C ILE A 4 -10.95 0.88 -16.42
N PRO A 5 -11.02 1.10 -17.74
CA PRO A 5 -10.88 2.44 -18.34
C PRO A 5 -11.85 3.46 -17.75
N GLY A 6 -11.32 4.64 -17.38
CA GLY A 6 -12.12 5.77 -16.87
C GLY A 6 -12.38 5.76 -15.36
N TYR A 7 -11.95 4.71 -14.64
CA TYR A 7 -12.11 4.62 -13.19
C TYR A 7 -10.74 4.73 -12.49
N MET A 8 -10.71 5.44 -11.36
CA MET A 8 -9.51 5.55 -10.53
C MET A 8 -9.75 4.91 -9.16
N ARG A 9 -8.80 4.08 -8.72
CA ARG A 9 -8.79 3.61 -7.32
C ARG A 9 -8.31 4.71 -6.38
N VAL A 10 -9.01 4.79 -5.27
CA VAL A 10 -8.97 5.83 -4.25
C VAL A 10 -9.33 5.19 -2.92
N VAL A 11 -8.97 5.82 -1.81
CA VAL A 11 -9.28 5.30 -0.48
C VAL A 11 -10.38 6.15 0.14
N ASP A 12 -11.52 5.51 0.38
CA ASP A 12 -12.63 6.07 1.13
C ASP A 12 -12.71 5.38 2.50
N ARG A 13 -13.08 6.14 3.53
CA ARG A 13 -13.39 5.64 4.86
C ARG A 13 -14.89 5.60 5.05
N TYR A 14 -15.35 4.53 5.69
CA TYR A 14 -16.72 4.37 6.20
C TYR A 14 -16.66 4.18 7.71
N VAL A 15 -17.78 4.43 8.39
CA VAL A 15 -17.94 4.23 9.83
C VAL A 15 -19.06 3.24 10.07
N SER A 16 -18.91 2.41 11.09
CA SER A 16 -19.91 1.47 11.55
C SER A 16 -19.87 1.40 13.07
N GLU A 17 -21.03 1.34 13.70
CA GLU A 17 -21.18 1.11 15.14
C GLU A 17 -21.26 -0.40 15.47
N ASP A 18 -21.70 -1.22 14.52
CA ASP A 18 -22.02 -2.64 14.70
C ASP A 18 -21.13 -3.59 13.89
N GLY A 19 -20.31 -3.07 12.97
CA GLY A 19 -19.49 -3.86 12.05
C GLY A 19 -20.27 -4.51 10.89
N LEU A 20 -21.58 -4.24 10.76
CA LEU A 20 -22.46 -4.82 9.73
C LEU A 20 -22.97 -3.75 8.76
N ARG A 21 -23.29 -2.56 9.27
CA ARG A 21 -23.75 -1.41 8.46
C ARG A 21 -22.69 -0.34 8.42
N PHE A 22 -22.31 0.08 7.21
CA PHE A 22 -21.25 1.05 6.97
C PHE A 22 -21.81 2.29 6.27
N ASP A 23 -21.76 3.43 6.96
CA ASP A 23 -22.25 4.72 6.48
C ASP A 23 -21.11 5.77 6.51
N GLY A 24 -21.42 7.04 6.20
CA GLY A 24 -20.48 8.14 6.38
C GLY A 24 -19.26 8.14 5.44
N ARG A 25 -19.45 7.67 4.20
CA ARG A 25 -18.41 7.63 3.16
C ARG A 25 -17.67 8.96 3.06
N THR A 26 -16.36 8.93 3.32
CA THR A 26 -15.49 10.11 3.18
C THR A 26 -14.23 9.75 2.40
N ARG A 27 -13.88 10.56 1.39
CA ARG A 27 -12.61 10.44 0.68
C ARG A 27 -11.45 10.83 1.59
N VAL A 28 -10.51 9.92 1.81
CA VAL A 28 -9.33 10.18 2.68
C VAL A 28 -8.03 10.22 1.89
N ILE A 29 -7.91 9.46 0.79
CA ILE A 29 -6.75 9.52 -0.11
C ILE A 29 -7.20 9.42 -1.56
N GLN A 30 -6.73 10.36 -2.37
CA GLN A 30 -6.80 10.33 -3.84
C GLN A 30 -5.55 10.95 -4.43
N ARG A 31 -5.34 10.69 -5.72
CA ARG A 31 -4.27 11.31 -6.50
C ARG A 31 -4.41 12.83 -6.48
N ASP A 32 -3.29 13.55 -6.35
CA ASP A 32 -3.23 14.99 -6.57
C ASP A 32 -2.22 15.34 -7.69
N ALA A 33 -1.97 16.64 -7.89
CA ALA A 33 -1.09 17.15 -8.93
C ALA A 33 0.39 16.74 -8.78
N LYS A 34 0.82 16.30 -7.59
CA LYS A 34 2.19 15.87 -7.33
C LYS A 34 2.40 14.37 -7.61
N ASP A 35 1.33 13.63 -7.87
CA ASP A 35 1.41 12.21 -8.17
C ASP A 35 1.45 11.97 -9.70
N PRO A 36 2.25 11.00 -10.18
CA PRO A 36 2.20 10.52 -11.56
C PRO A 36 0.78 10.29 -12.07
N ALA A 37 0.51 10.69 -13.32
CA ALA A 37 -0.84 10.62 -13.90
C ALA A 37 -1.42 9.20 -13.97
N ASP A 38 -0.56 8.18 -14.00
CA ASP A 38 -0.96 6.76 -14.02
C ASP A 38 -1.01 6.11 -12.64
N GLN A 39 -0.87 6.88 -11.56
CA GLN A 39 -0.90 6.36 -10.20
C GLN A 39 -2.33 6.26 -9.67
N GLN A 40 -2.64 5.14 -9.03
CA GLN A 40 -3.88 4.93 -8.27
C GLN A 40 -3.56 4.39 -6.87
N PHE A 41 -4.51 4.53 -5.93
CA PHE A 41 -4.35 4.00 -4.58
C PHE A 41 -5.17 2.73 -4.37
N TYR A 42 -4.50 1.60 -4.16
CA TYR A 42 -5.14 0.28 -4.16
C TYR A 42 -5.66 -0.15 -2.78
N HIS A 43 -4.89 0.11 -1.73
CA HIS A 43 -5.21 -0.29 -0.36
C HIS A 43 -4.58 0.69 0.64
N LEU A 44 -5.05 0.65 1.89
CA LEU A 44 -4.45 1.36 3.01
C LEU A 44 -4.50 0.45 4.24
N ALA A 45 -3.38 -0.20 4.55
CA ALA A 45 -3.23 -0.94 5.79
C ALA A 45 -2.75 0.00 6.89
N VAL A 46 -3.34 -0.08 8.09
CA VAL A 46 -3.16 0.95 9.13
C VAL A 46 -2.66 0.34 10.43
N THR A 47 -1.49 0.80 10.85
CA THR A 47 -0.93 0.53 12.18
C THR A 47 -1.31 1.65 13.12
N HIS A 48 -2.03 1.32 14.20
CA HIS A 48 -2.43 2.28 15.23
C HIS A 48 -1.36 2.35 16.33
N THR A 49 -1.01 3.55 16.77
CA THR A 49 0.01 3.79 17.78
C THR A 49 -0.42 4.93 18.72
N PRO A 50 0.24 5.11 19.87
CA PRO A 50 0.02 6.29 20.72
C PRO A 50 0.32 7.64 20.03
N LYS A 51 1.24 7.68 19.05
CA LYS A 51 1.62 8.90 18.31
C LYS A 51 0.65 9.23 17.16
N GLY A 52 -0.20 8.28 16.78
CA GLY A 52 -1.13 8.39 15.65
C GLY A 52 -1.17 7.10 14.83
N ARG A 53 -1.45 7.23 13.54
CA ARG A 53 -1.59 6.12 12.59
C ARG A 53 -0.48 6.18 11.55
N VAL A 54 0.12 5.03 11.28
CA VAL A 54 1.04 4.82 10.17
C VAL A 54 0.35 3.94 9.14
N GLY A 55 0.29 4.40 7.90
CA GLY A 55 -0.35 3.76 6.78
C GLY A 55 0.67 3.17 5.81
N MET A 56 0.38 1.96 5.34
CA MET A 56 1.02 1.34 4.19
C MET A 56 0.07 1.46 3.00
N LEU A 57 0.31 2.50 2.21
CA LEU A 57 -0.54 2.91 1.11
C LEU A 57 -0.12 2.21 -0.18
N GLY A 58 -1.07 1.53 -0.83
CA GLY A 58 -0.82 0.84 -2.08
C GLY A 58 -0.68 1.80 -3.24
N HIS A 59 0.55 1.95 -3.73
CA HIS A 59 0.94 2.80 -4.83
C HIS A 59 0.95 2.03 -6.15
N TYR A 60 -0.16 2.08 -6.90
CA TYR A 60 -0.34 1.29 -8.13
C TYR A 60 0.00 2.13 -9.36
N ARG A 61 1.04 1.73 -10.10
CA ARG A 61 1.43 2.34 -11.37
C ARG A 61 0.78 1.61 -12.54
N VAL A 62 -0.31 2.17 -13.07
CA VAL A 62 -1.14 1.52 -14.09
C VAL A 62 -0.38 1.29 -15.40
N LYS A 63 0.54 2.17 -15.81
CA LYS A 63 1.29 1.93 -17.04
C LYS A 63 2.31 0.82 -16.86
N ALA A 64 3.00 0.80 -15.72
CA ALA A 64 4.04 -0.18 -15.40
C ALA A 64 3.48 -1.52 -14.89
N GLN A 65 2.22 -1.54 -14.44
CA GLN A 65 1.57 -2.69 -13.81
C GLN A 65 2.29 -3.19 -12.55
N THR A 66 2.89 -2.26 -11.80
CA THR A 66 3.65 -2.56 -10.57
C THR A 66 2.94 -2.07 -9.33
N MET A 67 3.19 -2.75 -8.20
CA MET A 67 2.69 -2.36 -6.89
C MET A 67 3.80 -2.04 -5.91
N ASP A 68 3.72 -0.85 -5.29
CA ASP A 68 4.61 -0.41 -4.22
C ASP A 68 3.84 -0.11 -2.93
N LEU A 69 4.56 -0.07 -1.80
CA LEU A 69 4.05 0.44 -0.53
C LEU A 69 4.63 1.81 -0.25
N GLU A 70 3.78 2.81 -0.16
CA GLU A 70 4.14 4.15 0.25
C GLU A 70 3.84 4.37 1.74
N TRP A 71 4.70 5.11 2.44
CA TRP A 71 4.43 5.58 3.79
C TRP A 71 3.47 6.77 3.81
N CYS A 72 2.45 6.68 4.67
CA CYS A 72 1.60 7.83 5.00
C CYS A 72 1.24 7.87 6.48
N PHE A 73 0.86 9.04 6.97
CA PHE A 73 0.66 9.28 8.40
C PHE A 73 -0.67 9.99 8.65
N SER A 74 -1.30 9.70 9.79
CA SER A 74 -2.53 10.40 10.17
C SER A 74 -2.68 10.47 11.68
N LYS A 75 -3.14 11.62 12.20
CA LYS A 75 -3.51 11.74 13.62
C LYS A 75 -4.90 11.19 13.92
N ASP A 76 -5.83 11.28 12.97
CA ASP A 76 -7.27 11.05 13.17
C ASP A 76 -7.87 9.96 12.27
N GLY A 77 -7.13 9.48 11.26
CA GLY A 77 -7.59 8.53 10.25
C GLY A 77 -8.43 9.16 9.13
N MET A 78 -8.65 10.48 9.17
CA MET A 78 -9.41 11.25 8.19
C MET A 78 -8.49 12.02 7.24
N LYS A 79 -7.47 12.67 7.79
CA LYS A 79 -6.47 13.42 7.02
C LYS A 79 -5.16 12.64 7.02
N TRP A 80 -4.66 12.36 5.82
CA TRP A 80 -3.44 11.60 5.64
C TRP A 80 -2.36 12.46 4.99
N GLU A 81 -1.18 12.42 5.58
CA GLU A 81 0.02 13.11 5.12
C GLU A 81 0.94 12.10 4.43
N ARG A 82 1.45 12.50 3.26
CA ARG A 82 2.35 11.71 2.41
C ARG A 82 3.60 12.55 2.14
N PRO A 83 4.51 12.71 3.12
CA PRO A 83 5.62 13.65 3.01
C PRO A 83 6.68 13.18 2.00
N LEU A 84 6.90 11.87 1.88
CA LEU A 84 7.96 11.30 1.04
C LEU A 84 7.49 10.95 -0.38
N ARG A 85 6.28 10.39 -0.52
CA ARG A 85 5.70 9.95 -1.82
C ARG A 85 6.56 8.96 -2.61
N GLU A 86 7.28 8.11 -1.90
CA GLU A 86 8.17 7.11 -2.46
C GLU A 86 7.88 5.72 -1.87
N PRO A 87 8.28 4.64 -2.56
CA PRO A 87 8.21 3.30 -2.00
C PRO A 87 9.04 3.20 -0.72
N TRP A 88 8.43 2.72 0.36
CA TRP A 88 9.13 2.42 1.61
C TRP A 88 10.04 1.19 1.47
N LEU A 89 9.58 0.20 0.70
CA LEU A 89 10.39 -0.94 0.28
C LEU A 89 10.64 -0.87 -1.22
N VAL A 90 11.90 -1.00 -1.60
CA VAL A 90 12.28 -1.14 -3.00
C VAL A 90 11.94 -2.56 -3.45
N ARG A 91 11.23 -2.68 -4.58
CA ARG A 91 10.96 -3.98 -5.19
C ARG A 91 12.24 -4.73 -5.53
N GLY A 92 12.16 -6.06 -5.47
CA GLY A 92 13.25 -6.92 -5.88
C GLY A 92 13.61 -6.80 -7.37
N LYS A 93 14.80 -7.28 -7.70
CA LYS A 93 15.29 -7.37 -9.09
C LYS A 93 14.59 -8.50 -9.86
N PRO A 94 14.61 -8.50 -11.21
CA PRO A 94 14.11 -9.63 -11.99
C PRO A 94 14.69 -10.97 -11.49
N GLY A 95 13.81 -11.94 -11.20
CA GLY A 95 14.15 -13.22 -10.57
C GLY A 95 13.85 -13.29 -9.07
N GLU A 96 13.66 -12.15 -8.40
CA GLU A 96 13.25 -12.08 -6.98
C GLU A 96 11.72 -12.16 -6.82
N GLY A 97 11.27 -12.50 -5.61
CA GLY A 97 9.87 -12.87 -5.30
C GLY A 97 8.87 -11.73 -5.38
N ASP A 98 9.33 -10.49 -5.22
CA ASP A 98 8.56 -9.25 -5.12
C ASP A 98 8.94 -8.23 -6.20
N SER A 99 9.47 -8.74 -7.32
CA SER A 99 10.03 -7.91 -8.38
C SER A 99 9.01 -7.13 -9.21
N TYR A 100 7.72 -7.45 -9.09
CA TYR A 100 6.63 -6.66 -9.68
C TYR A 100 5.75 -5.96 -8.66
N GLY A 101 5.53 -6.59 -7.49
CA GLY A 101 4.57 -6.07 -6.54
C GLY A 101 4.88 -6.43 -5.10
N ILE A 102 4.66 -5.44 -4.23
CA ILE A 102 4.69 -5.55 -2.78
C ILE A 102 3.32 -5.13 -2.26
N TYR A 103 2.65 -6.02 -1.51
CA TYR A 103 1.36 -5.77 -0.89
C TYR A 103 1.46 -5.89 0.63
N PRO A 104 0.78 -5.03 1.40
CA PRO A 104 0.98 -4.94 2.83
C PRO A 104 0.17 -6.02 3.55
N PRO A 105 0.53 -6.32 4.80
CA PRO A 105 -0.33 -7.04 5.73
C PRO A 105 -1.49 -6.14 6.20
N ALA A 106 -2.27 -6.61 7.16
CA ALA A 106 -3.26 -5.78 7.86
C ALA A 106 -2.62 -4.60 8.64
N GLY A 107 -1.39 -4.78 9.12
CA GLY A 107 -0.64 -3.81 9.93
C GLY A 107 0.76 -4.32 10.26
N LEU A 108 1.60 -3.45 10.80
CA LEU A 108 2.93 -3.81 11.30
C LEU A 108 2.82 -4.46 12.68
N VAL A 109 3.76 -5.36 12.99
CA VAL A 109 3.85 -6.00 14.30
C VAL A 109 5.01 -5.39 15.07
N GLU A 110 4.77 -4.85 16.27
CA GLU A 110 5.82 -4.45 17.18
C GLU A 110 6.26 -5.67 18.01
N HIS A 111 7.53 -6.04 17.94
CA HIS A 111 8.07 -7.15 18.72
C HIS A 111 9.57 -6.97 18.98
N ALA A 112 9.99 -7.19 20.23
CA ALA A 112 11.38 -7.08 20.67
C ALA A 112 12.06 -5.74 20.28
N GLY A 113 11.33 -4.63 20.41
CA GLY A 113 11.83 -3.29 20.10
C GLY A 113 11.98 -2.98 18.61
N LYS A 114 11.41 -3.81 17.73
CA LYS A 114 11.41 -3.61 16.28
C LYS A 114 10.01 -3.66 15.70
N TRP A 115 9.86 -3.06 14.54
CA TRP A 115 8.68 -3.17 13.71
C TRP A 115 8.92 -4.20 12.61
N HIS A 116 7.97 -5.12 12.49
CA HIS A 116 8.02 -6.27 11.61
C HIS A 116 6.94 -6.12 10.53
N LEU A 117 7.38 -6.24 9.28
CA LEU A 117 6.53 -6.18 8.09
C LEU A 117 6.56 -7.55 7.41
N PHE A 118 5.48 -8.30 7.54
CA PHE A 118 5.23 -9.52 6.76
C PHE A 118 4.40 -9.14 5.55
N TYR A 119 4.99 -9.10 4.36
CA TYR A 119 4.34 -8.59 3.16
C TYR A 119 4.21 -9.66 2.09
N THR A 120 3.27 -9.47 1.17
CA THR A 120 3.12 -10.36 0.03
C THR A 120 3.93 -9.82 -1.14
N GLY A 121 4.90 -10.60 -1.60
CA GLY A 121 5.66 -10.36 -2.82
C GLY A 121 5.06 -11.09 -4.02
N VAL A 122 5.01 -10.42 -5.17
CA VAL A 122 4.70 -11.05 -6.46
C VAL A 122 5.75 -10.70 -7.52
N ASN A 123 6.04 -11.66 -8.39
CA ASN A 123 6.92 -11.49 -9.55
C ASN A 123 6.15 -11.38 -10.88
N SER A 124 4.84 -11.16 -10.84
CA SER A 124 3.99 -10.96 -12.02
C SER A 124 3.38 -9.57 -12.02
N ALA A 125 3.23 -8.98 -13.20
CA ALA A 125 2.49 -7.74 -13.42
C ALA A 125 1.08 -7.84 -12.82
N HIS A 126 0.55 -6.71 -12.33
CA HIS A 126 -0.76 -6.68 -11.68
C HIS A 126 -1.89 -7.20 -12.59
N ASN A 127 -1.81 -7.02 -13.90
CA ASN A 127 -2.79 -7.56 -14.87
C ASN A 127 -2.51 -9.01 -15.29
N GLY A 128 -1.47 -9.65 -14.75
CA GLY A 128 -1.06 -11.02 -15.07
C GLY A 128 -0.51 -11.24 -16.48
N LYS A 129 -0.24 -10.17 -17.26
CA LYS A 129 0.22 -10.28 -18.65
C LYS A 129 1.73 -10.47 -18.80
N ASP A 130 2.49 -10.27 -17.72
CA ASP A 130 3.96 -10.34 -17.71
C ASP A 130 4.47 -10.84 -16.36
N SER A 131 5.64 -11.46 -16.33
CA SER A 131 6.28 -11.93 -15.09
C SER A 131 7.78 -12.18 -15.24
N HIS A 132 8.52 -11.98 -14.14
CA HIS A 132 9.92 -12.35 -14.06
C HIS A 132 10.07 -13.83 -13.70
N GLY A 133 9.93 -14.70 -14.71
CA GLY A 133 9.90 -16.17 -14.55
C GLY A 133 8.50 -16.71 -14.25
N PRO A 134 8.36 -17.96 -13.80
CA PRO A 134 7.06 -18.54 -13.44
C PRO A 134 6.35 -17.66 -12.38
N PRO A 135 5.08 -17.26 -12.60
CA PRO A 135 4.34 -16.47 -11.63
C PRO A 135 4.28 -17.15 -10.27
N ARG A 136 4.60 -16.40 -9.23
CA ARG A 136 4.54 -16.85 -7.84
C ARG A 136 4.13 -15.71 -6.92
N THR A 137 3.55 -16.11 -5.81
CA THR A 137 3.20 -15.24 -4.69
C THR A 137 3.85 -15.82 -3.45
N VAL A 138 4.59 -14.99 -2.72
CA VAL A 138 5.35 -15.42 -1.54
C VAL A 138 5.12 -14.45 -0.39
N ILE A 139 5.20 -14.95 0.84
CA ILE A 139 5.29 -14.10 2.02
C ILE A 139 6.75 -13.77 2.27
N MET A 140 7.03 -12.49 2.39
CA MET A 140 8.34 -11.90 2.59
C MET A 140 8.38 -11.15 3.91
N TYR A 141 9.57 -10.79 4.36
CA TYR A 141 9.77 -10.20 5.68
C TYR A 141 10.80 -9.07 5.64
N ALA A 142 10.46 -7.96 6.27
CA ALA A 142 11.35 -6.83 6.50
C ALA A 142 11.20 -6.30 7.94
N THR A 143 12.23 -5.60 8.42
CA THR A 143 12.22 -4.95 9.73
C THR A 143 12.65 -3.51 9.67
N ALA A 144 12.13 -2.69 10.57
CA ALA A 144 12.61 -1.33 10.81
C ALA A 144 12.70 -1.05 12.31
N ASP A 145 13.67 -0.23 12.71
CA ASP A 145 13.78 0.26 14.09
C ASP A 145 12.76 1.39 14.37
N SER A 146 12.29 2.07 13.32
CA SER A 146 11.24 3.10 13.39
C SER A 146 10.26 2.96 12.23
N ILE A 147 9.00 3.30 12.49
CA ILE A 147 7.93 3.40 11.48
C ILE A 147 7.51 4.84 11.21
N TRP A 148 8.31 5.78 11.70
CA TRP A 148 8.15 7.21 11.48
C TRP A 148 9.30 7.71 10.61
N ALA A 149 8.97 8.51 9.60
CA ALA A 149 9.90 9.27 8.78
C ALA A 149 10.55 10.41 9.57
#